data_AF-A0A252CVK9-F1
#
_entry.id   AF-A0A252CVK9-F1
#
_cell.length_a   1.000
_cell.length_b   1.000
_cell.length_c   1.000
_cell.angle_alpha   90.00
_cell.angle_beta   90.00
_cell.angle_gamma   90.00
#
_symmetry.space_group_name_H-M   'P 1'
#
loop_
_entity.id
_entity.type
_entity.pdbx_description
1 polymer ?
#
loop_
_entity_poly.entity_id
_entity_poly.type
_entity_poly.pdbx_seq_one_letter_code
_entity_poly.pdbx_strand_id
1 'polypeptide(L)' 'MRASANVSYENAAKDIYKYTGMSISANTQQRIVQRYEFPEIECGQELEEISVDGGKVRLRIEIQGQPCI' A
#
# COMPACT_ATOMS: atom_id res chain seq x y z
N MET A 1 0.15 6.40 7.09
CA MET A 1 0.64 7.17 5.93
C MET A 1 -0.09 6.70 4.66
N ARG A 2 -1.34 7.14 4.46
CA ARG A 2 -2.16 6.67 3.32
C ARG A 2 -1.90 7.49 2.04
N ALA A 3 -1.48 8.75 2.18
CA ALA A 3 -1.21 9.64 1.05
C ALA A 3 -0.07 9.19 0.12
N SER A 4 0.93 8.45 0.64
CA SER A 4 2.05 7.92 -0.16
C SER A 4 1.65 6.79 -1.11
N ALA A 5 0.51 6.15 -0.88
CA ALA A 5 0.00 5.05 -1.71
C ALA A 5 -0.72 5.53 -2.97
N ASN A 6 -1.00 6.84 -3.09
CA ASN A 6 -1.88 7.35 -4.13
C ASN A 6 -1.22 7.37 -5.52
N VAL A 7 0.09 7.62 -5.62
CA VAL A 7 0.79 7.67 -6.92
C VAL A 7 2.31 7.47 -6.82
N SER A 8 2.98 8.21 -5.93
CA SER A 8 4.43 8.13 -5.65
C SER A 8 4.79 8.96 -4.39
N TYR A 9 5.98 8.74 -3.82
CA TYR A 9 6.46 9.54 -2.68
C TYR A 9 6.70 11.01 -3.05
N GLU A 10 7.14 11.30 -4.27
CA GLU A 10 7.28 12.67 -4.79
C GLU A 10 5.96 13.42 -4.86
N ASN A 11 4.89 12.76 -5.32
CA ASN A 11 3.58 13.40 -5.41
C ASN A 11 2.98 13.58 -4.01
N ALA A 12 3.14 12.59 -3.13
CA ALA A 12 2.74 12.71 -1.73
C ALA A 12 3.45 13.86 -1.00
N ALA A 13 4.72 14.13 -1.30
CA ALA A 13 5.43 15.29 -0.75
C ALA A 13 4.79 16.63 -1.14
N LYS A 14 4.39 16.76 -2.41
CA LYS A 14 3.70 17.96 -2.92
C LYS A 14 2.33 18.13 -2.26
N ASP A 15 1.59 17.04 -2.12
CA ASP A 15 0.27 17.04 -1.50
C ASP A 15 0.34 17.42 -0.02
N ILE A 16 1.29 16.84 0.73
CA ILE A 16 1.51 17.18 2.15
C ILE A 16 1.81 18.68 2.30
N TYR A 17 2.69 19.23 1.45
CA TYR A 17 2.97 20.66 1.46
C TYR A 17 1.74 21.50 1.13
N LYS A 18 0.98 21.13 0.10
CA LYS A 18 -0.23 21.84 -0.32
C LYS A 18 -1.30 21.87 0.79
N TYR A 19 -1.47 20.77 1.52
CA TYR A 19 -2.53 20.65 2.53
C TYR A 19 -2.13 21.16 3.92
N THR A 20 -0.85 21.11 4.27
CA THR A 20 -0.39 21.37 5.65
C THR A 20 0.62 22.52 5.77
N GLY A 21 1.18 22.98 4.64
CA GLY A 21 2.32 23.91 4.61
C GLY A 21 3.66 23.29 5.05
N MET A 22 3.66 22.03 5.50
CA MET A 22 4.86 21.34 5.96
C MET A 22 5.59 20.66 4.80
N SER A 23 6.92 20.77 4.75
CA SER A 23 7.73 20.08 3.75
C SER A 23 8.32 18.78 4.32
N ILE A 24 8.21 17.71 3.54
CA ILE A 24 8.83 16.42 3.85
C ILE A 24 9.31 15.76 2.56
N SER A 25 10.57 15.33 2.53
CA SER A 25 11.16 14.73 1.33
C SER A 25 10.57 13.35 1.03
N ALA A 26 10.56 12.97 -0.26
CA ALA A 26 10.14 11.64 -0.70
C ALA A 26 10.93 10.51 -0.02
N ASN A 27 12.26 10.66 0.10
CA ASN A 27 13.12 9.69 0.77
C ASN A 27 12.82 9.55 2.27
N THR A 28 12.46 10.65 2.94
CA THR A 28 12.02 10.59 4.34
C THR A 28 10.72 9.82 4.46
N GLN A 29 9.77 10.08 3.57
CA GLN A 29 8.49 9.37 3.55
C GLN A 29 8.67 7.87 3.30
N GLN A 30 9.48 7.50 2.31
CA GLN A 30 9.79 6.09 2.01
C GLN A 30 10.36 5.38 3.23
N ARG A 31 11.33 6.01 3.91
CA ARG A 31 11.96 5.45 5.12
C ARG A 31 10.96 5.27 6.26
N ILE A 32 10.02 6.21 6.43
CA ILE A 32 8.97 6.10 7.44
C ILE A 32 8.05 4.91 7.12
N VAL A 33 7.58 4.78 5.87
CA VAL A 33 6.72 3.65 5.46
C VAL A 33 7.43 2.32 5.68
N GLN A 34 8.69 2.20 5.24
CA GLN A 34 9.43 0.95 5.32
C GLN A 34 9.79 0.53 6.75
N ARG A 35 9.86 1.47 7.68
CA ARG A 35 10.15 1.19 9.11
C ARG A 35 8.90 1.04 9.95
N TYR A 36 7.74 1.37 9.40
CA TYR A 36 6.48 1.24 10.11
C TYR A 36 6.03 -0.22 10.05
N GLU A 37 5.96 -0.84 11.21
CA GLU A 37 5.37 -2.17 11.35
C GLU A 37 3.85 -2.02 11.30
N PHE A 38 3.24 -2.50 10.22
CA PHE A 38 1.79 -2.48 10.08
C PHE A 38 1.22 -3.61 10.95
N PRO A 39 0.19 -3.32 11.77
CA PRO A 39 -0.47 -4.38 12.52
C PRO A 39 -1.02 -5.41 11.54
N GLU A 40 -0.82 -6.69 11.87
CA GLU A 40 -1.48 -7.76 11.14
C GLU A 40 -2.99 -7.59 11.26
N ILE A 41 -3.67 -7.63 10.13
CA ILE A 41 -5.12 -7.57 10.08
C ILE A 41 -5.60 -9.00 10.19
N GLU A 42 -6.12 -9.37 11.36
CA GLU A 42 -6.82 -10.65 11.51
C GLU A 42 -8.13 -10.57 10.73
N CYS A 43 -8.22 -11.37 9.66
CA CYS A 43 -9.44 -11.51 8.89
C CYS A 43 -10.37 -12.47 9.65
N GLY A 44 -11.39 -11.93 10.32
CA GLY A 44 -12.32 -12.73 11.14
C GLY A 44 -13.32 -13.59 10.36
N GLN A 45 -13.29 -13.56 9.03
CA GLN A 45 -14.22 -14.30 8.17
C GLN A 45 -13.50 -14.80 6.91
N GLU A 46 -13.83 -16.03 6.50
CA GLU A 46 -13.42 -16.54 5.19
C GLU A 46 -14.14 -15.73 4.09
N LEU A 47 -13.36 -15.20 3.15
CA LEU A 47 -13.87 -14.46 2.00
C LEU A 47 -14.02 -15.44 0.83
N GLU A 48 -15.24 -15.61 0.32
CA GLU A 48 -15.51 -16.45 -0.85
C GLU A 48 -15.04 -15.80 -2.17
N GLU A 49 -14.95 -14.45 -2.22
CA GLU A 49 -14.56 -13.72 -3.43
C GLU A 49 -13.80 -12.43 -3.08
N ILE A 50 -12.74 -12.15 -3.85
CA ILE A 50 -12.00 -10.88 -3.81
C ILE A 50 -12.10 -10.22 -5.18
N SER A 51 -12.51 -8.95 -5.19
CA SER A 51 -12.47 -8.10 -6.38
C SER A 51 -11.44 -7.00 -6.16
N VAL A 52 -10.55 -6.82 -7.15
CA VAL A 52 -9.55 -5.75 -7.14
C VAL A 52 -9.87 -4.81 -8.29
N ASP A 53 -10.32 -3.60 -7.96
CA ASP A 53 -10.64 -2.60 -8.96
C ASP A 53 -9.38 -1.81 -9.35
N GLY A 54 -8.99 -1.91 -10.63
CA GLY A 54 -7.85 -1.19 -11.22
C GLY A 54 -6.45 -1.72 -10.88
N GLY A 55 -5.91 -2.60 -11.73
CA GLY A 55 -4.50 -2.99 -11.69
C GLY A 55 -4.20 -4.35 -12.33
N LYS A 56 -2.95 -4.58 -12.73
CA LYS A 56 -2.49 -5.91 -13.17
C LYS A 56 -2.08 -6.72 -11.94
N VAL A 57 -3.02 -7.49 -11.39
CA VAL A 57 -2.75 -8.35 -10.24
C VAL A 57 -2.11 -9.66 -10.70
N ARG A 58 -1.07 -10.11 -9.99
CA ARG A 58 -0.54 -11.47 -10.11
C ARG A 58 -0.63 -12.12 -8.74
N LEU A 59 -1.62 -13.01 -8.59
CA LEU A 59 -1.69 -13.91 -7.43
C LEU A 59 -0.53 -14.90 -7.53
N ARG A 60 0.22 -15.05 -6.43
CA ARG A 60 1.26 -16.06 -6.29
C ARG A 60 0.92 -16.88 -5.06
N ILE A 61 0.78 -18.17 -5.26
CA ILE A 61 0.77 -19.16 -4.19
C ILE A 61 2.17 -19.77 -4.06
N GLU A 62 2.47 -20.35 -2.90
CA GLU A 62 3.78 -20.97 -2.63
C GLU A 62 4.11 -22.09 -3.63
N ILE A 63 3.08 -22.76 -4.16
CA ILE A 63 3.21 -23.86 -5.12
C ILE A 63 2.80 -23.37 -6.51
N GLN A 64 3.73 -23.34 -7.46
CA GLN A 64 3.43 -22.91 -8.82
C GLN A 64 2.39 -23.83 -9.49
N GLY A 65 1.23 -23.30 -9.87
CA GLY A 65 0.24 -24.00 -10.71
C GLY A 65 -1.01 -24.55 -10.01
N GLN A 66 -1.17 -24.40 -8.69
CA GLN A 66 -2.48 -24.66 -8.05
C GLN A 66 -3.42 -23.45 -8.19
N PRO A 67 -4.73 -23.67 -8.37
CA PRO A 67 -5.71 -22.60 -8.24
C PRO A 67 -5.73 -22.10 -6.79
N CYS A 68 -5.84 -20.79 -6.59
CA CYS A 68 -6.29 -20.25 -5.31
C CYS A 68 -7.74 -20.72 -5.13
N ILE A 69 -7.95 -21.66 -4.21
CA ILE A 69 -9.28 -22.05 -3.72
C ILE A 69 -9.58 -21.19 -2.51
#